data_AF-A0A7J7FSG9-F1
#
_entry.id   AF-A0A7J7FSG9-F1
#
_cell.length_a   1.000
_cell.length_b   1.000
_cell.length_c   1.000
_cell.angle_alpha   90.00
_cell.angle_beta   90.00
_cell.angle_gamma   90.00
#
_symmetry.space_group_name_H-M   'P 1'
#
loop_
_entity.id
_entity.type
_entity.pdbx_description
1 polymer ?
#
loop_
_entity_poly.entity_id
_entity_poly.type
_entity_poly.pdbx_seq_one_letter_code
_entity_poly.pdbx_strand_id
1 'polypeptide(L)'
;MNERTIGHRFYGQSVPLGPVKENQGYFSSAQAIADYAEVILYLKENLSAQKSPVIVIGGSYGGMLASWFRLKYPHVALGALAASAPILYFDDIIPQNGYYSIVTKDFQEVSESCYETIKQSWSVIDEVASQPNGLSILSQRFNTCS
;
A
#
# COMPACT_ATOMS: atom_id res chain seq x y z
N MET A 1 -2.23 16.52 20.80
CA MET A 1 -2.03 16.03 19.42
C MET A 1 -0.59 16.34 19.02
N ASN A 2 0.32 15.35 19.09
CA ASN A 2 1.73 15.49 18.68
C ASN A 2 2.01 14.84 17.31
N GLU A 3 0.98 14.37 16.62
CA GLU A 3 1.14 13.80 15.28
C GLU A 3 1.16 14.91 14.23
N ARG A 4 2.21 14.93 13.42
CA ARG A 4 2.41 15.90 12.33
C ARG A 4 1.73 15.46 11.02
N THR A 5 1.00 14.34 11.05
CA THR A 5 0.39 13.68 9.89
C THR A 5 -1.02 13.23 10.22
N ILE A 6 -1.90 13.16 9.23
CA ILE A 6 -3.28 12.72 9.41
C ILE A 6 -3.33 11.18 9.34
N GLY A 7 -3.78 10.53 10.41
CA GLY A 7 -3.96 9.08 10.46
C GLY A 7 -5.10 8.60 9.56
N HIS A 8 -4.94 7.45 8.90
CA HIS A 8 -6.02 6.82 8.16
C HIS A 8 -6.98 6.11 9.12
N ARG A 9 -8.29 6.28 8.93
CA ARG A 9 -9.31 5.55 9.71
C ARG A 9 -9.05 4.04 9.69
N PHE A 10 -9.33 3.36 10.80
CA PHE A 10 -9.06 1.93 11.03
C PHE A 10 -7.59 1.53 11.13
N TYR A 11 -6.64 2.47 11.12
CA TYR A 11 -5.22 2.19 11.34
C TYR A 11 -4.70 2.88 12.60
N GLY A 12 -3.76 2.23 13.27
CA GLY A 12 -3.11 2.77 14.47
C GLY A 12 -4.13 3.14 15.55
N GLN A 13 -4.10 4.39 15.98
CA GLN A 13 -5.02 4.92 17.00
C GLN A 13 -6.31 5.52 16.41
N SER A 14 -6.41 5.63 15.07
CA SER A 14 -7.54 6.24 14.37
C SER A 14 -8.65 5.22 14.09
N VAL A 15 -9.11 4.48 15.09
CA VAL A 15 -10.13 3.43 14.93
C VAL A 15 -11.48 3.96 15.45
N PRO A 16 -12.57 3.91 14.65
CA PRO A 16 -13.90 4.30 15.12
C PRO A 16 -14.33 3.52 16.37
N LEU A 17 -15.08 4.18 17.26
CA LEU A 17 -15.58 3.54 18.48
C LEU A 17 -16.56 2.40 18.14
N GLY A 18 -16.44 1.31 18.89
CA GLY A 18 -17.26 0.10 18.71
C GLY A 18 -16.55 -1.03 17.96
N PRO A 19 -17.18 -2.21 17.83
CA PRO A 19 -16.59 -3.36 17.18
C PRO A 19 -16.25 -3.08 15.72
N VAL A 20 -15.05 -3.45 15.28
CA VAL A 20 -14.61 -3.27 13.87
C VAL A 20 -15.62 -3.86 12.90
N LYS A 21 -16.15 -5.05 13.21
CA LYS A 21 -17.13 -5.78 12.38
C LYS A 21 -18.39 -4.96 12.09
N GLU A 22 -18.87 -4.18 13.05
CA GLU A 22 -20.06 -3.33 12.90
C GLU A 22 -19.73 -2.04 12.12
N ASN A 23 -18.47 -1.62 12.14
CA ASN A 23 -17.99 -0.41 11.49
C ASN A 23 -17.34 -0.65 10.11
N GLN A 24 -17.27 -1.89 9.61
CA GLN A 24 -16.60 -2.22 8.34
C GLN A 24 -17.15 -1.43 7.15
N GLY A 25 -18.44 -1.08 7.14
CA GLY A 25 -19.04 -0.24 6.09
C GLY A 25 -18.43 1.16 5.98
N TYR A 26 -17.76 1.63 7.03
CA TYR A 26 -17.06 2.92 7.05
C TYR A 26 -15.58 2.82 6.64
N PHE A 27 -15.07 1.61 6.38
CA PHE A 27 -13.68 1.39 5.96
C PHE A 27 -13.56 1.46 4.44
N SER A 28 -13.49 2.68 3.91
CA SER A 28 -13.29 2.92 2.47
C SER A 28 -12.38 4.11 2.21
N SER A 29 -11.76 4.12 1.02
CA SER A 29 -10.92 5.24 0.56
C SER A 29 -11.72 6.54 0.46
N ALA A 30 -12.97 6.48 -0.02
CA ALA A 30 -13.88 7.62 -0.12
C ALA A 30 -14.12 8.28 1.23
N GLN A 31 -14.34 7.45 2.25
CA GLN A 31 -14.54 7.90 3.62
C GLN A 31 -13.25 8.46 4.23
N ALA A 32 -12.09 7.84 3.98
CA ALA A 32 -10.81 8.35 4.46
C ALA A 32 -10.46 9.73 3.86
N ILE A 33 -10.67 9.94 2.56
CA ILE A 33 -10.42 11.26 1.95
C ILE A 33 -11.44 12.31 2.41
N ALA A 34 -12.64 11.92 2.83
CA ALA A 34 -13.59 12.83 3.48
C ALA A 34 -13.07 13.28 4.85
N ASP A 35 -12.53 12.37 5.68
CA ASP A 35 -11.89 12.74 6.96
C ASP A 35 -10.76 13.74 6.76
N TYR A 36 -9.93 13.52 5.75
CA TYR A 36 -8.80 14.40 5.46
C TYR A 36 -9.27 15.81 5.11
N ALA A 37 -10.38 15.93 4.37
CA ALA A 37 -10.94 17.22 4.00
C ALA A 37 -11.44 17.97 5.25
N GLU A 38 -12.20 17.28 6.11
CA GLU A 38 -12.71 17.85 7.37
C GLU A 38 -11.57 18.28 8.29
N VAL A 39 -10.54 17.43 8.47
CA VAL A 39 -9.36 17.78 9.29
C VAL A 39 -8.62 18.98 8.73
N ILE A 40 -8.42 19.07 7.41
CA ILE A 40 -7.74 20.21 6.79
C ILE A 40 -8.55 21.49 6.98
N LEU A 41 -9.87 21.45 6.76
CA LEU A 41 -10.75 22.61 6.94
C LEU A 41 -10.74 23.08 8.40
N TYR A 42 -10.88 22.15 9.35
CA TYR A 42 -10.76 22.41 10.78
C TYR A 42 -9.41 23.08 11.12
N LEU A 43 -8.29 22.57 10.60
CA LEU A 43 -6.97 23.17 10.85
C LEU A 43 -6.85 24.57 10.24
N LYS A 44 -7.37 24.80 9.03
CA LYS A 44 -7.34 26.13 8.41
C LYS A 44 -8.14 27.15 9.21
N GLU A 45 -9.25 26.74 9.82
CA GLU A 45 -10.04 27.60 10.69
C GLU A 45 -9.31 27.89 12.00
N ASN A 46 -8.91 26.86 12.75
CA ASN A 46 -8.31 27.02 14.07
C ASN A 46 -6.94 27.71 14.05
N LEU A 47 -6.21 27.61 12.93
CA LEU A 47 -4.91 28.25 12.75
C LEU A 47 -5.00 29.60 12.03
N SER A 48 -6.21 30.11 11.74
CA SER A 48 -6.40 31.34 10.94
C SER A 48 -5.64 31.31 9.59
N ALA A 49 -5.62 30.15 8.96
CA ALA A 49 -4.85 29.84 7.74
C ALA A 49 -5.77 29.63 6.52
N GLN A 50 -6.90 30.32 6.45
CA GLN A 50 -7.94 30.13 5.43
C GLN A 50 -7.40 30.32 4.00
N LYS A 51 -6.46 31.24 3.81
CA LYS A 51 -5.82 31.54 2.51
C LYS A 51 -4.57 30.71 2.22
N SER A 52 -4.09 29.91 3.18
CA SER A 52 -2.88 29.11 3.00
C SER A 52 -3.15 27.98 1.99
N PRO A 53 -2.27 27.80 0.98
CA PRO A 53 -2.38 26.69 0.05
C PRO A 53 -2.00 25.38 0.75
N VAL A 54 -2.66 24.29 0.36
CA VAL A 54 -2.42 22.94 0.90
C VAL A 54 -1.90 22.04 -0.21
N ILE A 55 -0.80 21.33 0.05
CA ILE A 55 -0.29 20.27 -0.82
C ILE A 55 -0.43 18.95 -0.05
N VAL A 56 -1.10 17.96 -0.66
CA VAL A 56 -1.22 16.62 -0.08
C VAL A 56 -0.11 15.72 -0.62
N ILE A 57 0.51 14.94 0.25
CA ILE A 57 1.67 14.11 -0.10
C ILE A 57 1.43 12.70 0.42
N GLY A 58 1.71 11.69 -0.41
CA GLY A 58 1.61 10.30 0.00
C GLY A 58 2.39 9.35 -0.90
N GLY A 59 2.74 8.19 -0.35
CA GLY A 59 3.42 7.10 -1.05
C GLY A 59 2.56 5.84 -1.13
N SER A 60 2.71 5.02 -2.18
CA SER A 60 1.95 3.77 -2.37
C SER A 60 0.43 4.03 -2.30
N TYR A 61 -0.33 3.30 -1.47
CA TYR A 61 -1.75 3.59 -1.23
C TYR A 61 -1.99 5.02 -0.74
N GLY A 62 -1.12 5.58 0.10
CA GLY A 62 -1.17 6.99 0.49
C GLY A 62 -1.01 7.94 -0.71
N GLY A 63 -0.23 7.55 -1.71
CA GLY A 63 -0.08 8.29 -2.96
C GLY A 63 -1.36 8.24 -3.80
N MET A 64 -2.03 7.08 -3.86
CA MET A 64 -3.35 6.96 -4.49
C MET A 64 -4.37 7.85 -3.79
N LEU A 65 -4.38 7.86 -2.45
CA LEU A 65 -5.23 8.76 -1.67
C LEU A 65 -4.91 10.23 -1.95
N ALA A 66 -3.64 10.62 -2.04
CA ALA A 66 -3.25 12.00 -2.39
C ALA A 66 -3.76 12.40 -3.78
N SER A 67 -3.61 11.52 -4.79
CA SER A 67 -4.16 11.71 -6.13
C SER A 67 -5.68 11.88 -6.10
N TRP A 68 -6.39 10.93 -5.49
CA TRP A 68 -7.86 10.97 -5.42
C TRP A 68 -8.39 12.14 -4.60
N PHE A 69 -7.68 12.52 -3.53
CA PHE A 69 -8.01 13.69 -2.74
C PHE A 69 -7.95 14.96 -3.59
N ARG A 70 -6.87 15.17 -4.36
CA ARG A 70 -6.78 16.33 -5.26
C ARG A 70 -7.88 16.31 -6.33
N LEU A 71 -8.24 15.14 -6.87
CA LEU A 71 -9.30 15.01 -7.86
C LEU A 71 -10.71 15.31 -7.29
N LYS A 72 -10.99 14.87 -6.05
CA LYS A 72 -12.32 14.98 -5.42
C LYS A 72 -12.51 16.27 -4.62
N TYR A 73 -11.44 16.79 -4.02
CA TYR A 73 -11.43 18.01 -3.20
C TYR A 73 -10.46 19.06 -3.74
N PRO A 74 -10.58 19.48 -5.03
CA PRO A 74 -9.67 20.47 -5.62
C PRO A 74 -9.80 21.87 -5.00
N HIS A 75 -10.88 22.13 -4.27
CA HIS A 75 -11.10 23.37 -3.51
C HIS A 75 -10.39 23.35 -2.14
N VAL A 76 -9.95 22.18 -1.65
CA VAL A 76 -9.26 22.02 -0.36
C VAL A 76 -7.74 21.97 -0.56
N ALA A 77 -7.25 21.14 -1.49
CA ALA A 77 -5.83 20.99 -1.78
C ALA A 77 -5.48 21.58 -3.13
N LEU A 78 -4.45 22.44 -3.19
CA LEU A 78 -3.94 23.06 -4.40
C LEU A 78 -3.27 22.04 -5.34
N GLY A 79 -2.59 21.04 -4.77
CA GLY A 79 -1.85 20.03 -5.52
C GLY A 79 -1.60 18.77 -4.71
N ALA A 80 -1.10 17.73 -5.39
CA ALA A 80 -0.75 16.46 -4.78
C ALA A 80 0.60 15.94 -5.29
N LEU A 81 1.40 15.38 -4.39
CA LEU A 81 2.55 14.54 -4.71
C LEU A 81 2.20 13.08 -4.41
N ALA A 82 2.04 12.29 -5.47
CA ALA A 82 1.67 10.88 -5.40
C ALA A 82 2.89 10.01 -5.76
N ALA A 83 3.69 9.65 -4.76
CA ALA A 83 4.91 8.87 -4.95
C ALA A 83 4.59 7.38 -5.09
N SER A 84 5.07 6.74 -6.15
CA SER A 84 4.90 5.30 -6.41
C SER A 84 3.45 4.83 -6.21
N ALA A 85 2.48 5.62 -6.65
CA ALA A 85 1.05 5.36 -6.48
C ALA A 85 0.53 4.45 -7.61
N PRO A 86 0.10 3.21 -7.33
CA PRO A 86 -0.33 2.28 -8.37
C PRO A 86 -1.78 2.55 -8.80
N ILE A 87 -2.08 3.77 -9.27
CA ILE A 87 -3.45 4.21 -9.62
C ILE A 87 -4.04 3.50 -10.85
N LEU A 88 -3.21 2.84 -11.66
CA LEU A 88 -3.62 2.08 -12.85
C LEU A 88 -3.70 0.56 -12.59
N TYR A 89 -3.46 0.12 -11.36
CA TYR A 89 -3.38 -1.30 -10.98
C TYR A 89 -4.76 -1.90 -10.67
N PHE A 90 -5.77 -1.48 -11.42
CA PHE A 90 -7.16 -1.88 -11.29
C PHE A 90 -7.69 -2.32 -12.64
N ASP A 91 -8.67 -3.22 -12.61
CA ASP A 91 -9.28 -3.80 -13.81
C ASP A 91 -8.21 -4.38 -14.77
N ASP A 92 -8.56 -4.56 -16.04
CA ASP A 92 -7.64 -5.05 -17.07
C ASP A 92 -6.83 -3.91 -17.73
N ILE A 93 -6.52 -2.84 -16.98
CA ILE A 93 -5.76 -1.68 -17.48
C ILE A 93 -4.29 -2.05 -17.75
N ILE A 94 -3.74 -2.96 -16.94
CA ILE A 94 -2.36 -3.44 -17.03
C ILE A 94 -2.32 -4.97 -17.05
N PRO A 95 -1.23 -5.59 -17.55
CA PRO A 95 -1.08 -7.05 -17.49
C PRO A 95 -1.12 -7.58 -16.05
N GLN A 96 -1.84 -8.68 -15.83
CA GLN A 96 -1.98 -9.30 -14.50
C GLN A 96 -0.64 -9.71 -13.87
N ASN A 97 0.34 -10.10 -14.70
CA ASN A 97 1.68 -10.46 -14.24
C ASN A 97 2.65 -9.26 -14.16
N GLY A 98 2.17 -8.02 -14.35
CA GLY A 98 3.02 -6.82 -14.41
C GLY A 98 3.95 -6.69 -13.20
N TYR A 99 3.46 -6.99 -12.00
CA TYR A 99 4.22 -6.80 -10.76
C TYR A 99 5.37 -7.79 -10.71
N TYR A 100 5.05 -9.07 -10.90
CA TYR A 100 6.03 -10.16 -10.90
C TYR A 100 7.04 -10.03 -12.04
N SER A 101 6.64 -9.47 -13.19
CA SER A 101 7.55 -9.23 -14.31
C SER A 101 8.62 -8.19 -13.96
N ILE A 102 8.25 -7.11 -13.27
CA ILE A 102 9.20 -6.10 -12.80
C ILE A 102 10.09 -6.65 -11.70
N VAL A 103 9.52 -7.35 -10.71
CA VAL A 103 10.32 -8.00 -9.65
C VAL A 103 11.34 -8.97 -10.26
N THR A 104 10.94 -9.78 -11.23
CA THR A 104 11.84 -10.72 -11.92
C THR A 104 12.95 -9.97 -12.64
N LYS A 105 12.60 -8.89 -13.34
CA LYS A 105 13.54 -8.04 -14.06
C LYS A 105 14.55 -7.37 -13.13
N ASP A 106 14.15 -6.92 -11.94
CA ASP A 106 15.06 -6.30 -10.96
C ASP A 106 16.20 -7.26 -10.56
N PHE A 107 15.90 -8.55 -10.34
CA PHE A 107 16.95 -9.55 -10.07
C PHE A 107 17.80 -9.85 -11.30
N GLN A 108 17.17 -9.91 -12.49
CA GLN A 108 17.88 -10.18 -13.74
C GLN A 108 18.87 -9.06 -14.10
N GLU A 109 18.49 -7.78 -13.91
CA GLU A 109 19.36 -6.63 -14.18
C GLU A 109 20.59 -6.60 -13.25
N VAL A 110 20.47 -7.13 -12.03
CA VAL A 110 21.59 -7.27 -11.10
C VAL A 110 22.48 -8.46 -11.47
N SER A 111 21.87 -9.60 -11.78
CA SER A 111 22.62 -10.82 -12.15
C SER A 111 21.76 -11.85 -12.86
N GLU A 112 22.17 -12.23 -14.06
CA GLU A 112 21.56 -13.34 -14.82
C GLU A 112 21.62 -14.66 -14.05
N SER A 113 22.73 -14.93 -13.33
CA SER A 113 22.84 -16.16 -12.54
C SER A 113 21.92 -16.16 -11.32
N CYS A 114 21.64 -14.99 -10.74
CA CYS A 114 20.68 -14.86 -9.64
C CYS A 114 19.25 -15.14 -10.14
N TYR A 115 18.87 -14.52 -11.26
CA TYR A 115 17.60 -14.78 -11.93
C TYR A 115 17.41 -16.28 -12.23
N GLU A 116 18.37 -16.90 -12.90
CA GLU A 116 18.28 -18.32 -13.26
C GLU A 116 18.25 -19.24 -12.03
N THR A 117 19.04 -18.94 -10.99
CA THR A 117 19.03 -19.71 -9.74
C THR A 117 17.67 -19.63 -9.05
N ILE A 118 17.07 -18.43 -8.93
CA ILE A 118 15.75 -18.25 -8.32
C ILE A 118 14.69 -19.01 -9.13
N LYS A 119 14.70 -18.85 -10.46
CA LYS A 119 13.76 -19.53 -11.36
C LYS A 119 13.82 -21.05 -11.24
N GLN A 120 15.01 -21.63 -11.21
CA GLN A 120 15.22 -23.08 -11.08
C GLN A 120 14.90 -23.61 -9.69
N SER A 121 15.07 -22.77 -8.64
CA SER A 121 14.85 -23.20 -7.26
C SER A 121 13.43 -23.70 -7.00
N TRP A 122 12.41 -23.15 -7.69
CA TRP A 122 11.02 -23.56 -7.52
C TRP A 122 10.78 -25.02 -7.87
N SER A 123 11.27 -25.49 -9.03
CA SER A 123 11.11 -26.90 -9.42
C SER A 123 11.87 -27.86 -8.49
N VAL A 124 13.00 -27.42 -7.94
CA VAL A 124 13.78 -28.19 -6.96
C VAL A 124 13.01 -28.31 -5.64
N ILE A 125 12.38 -27.23 -5.19
CA ILE A 125 11.53 -27.24 -3.98
C ILE A 125 10.38 -28.23 -4.17
N ASP A 126 9.69 -28.20 -5.32
CA ASP A 126 8.58 -29.11 -5.61
C ASP A 126 9.03 -30.57 -5.67
N GLU A 127 10.19 -30.84 -6.30
CA GLU A 127 10.77 -32.18 -6.37
C GLU A 127 11.07 -32.72 -4.97
N VAL A 128 11.78 -31.95 -4.13
CA VAL A 128 12.10 -32.37 -2.76
C VAL A 128 10.84 -32.55 -1.94
N ALA A 129 9.85 -31.65 -2.07
CA ALA A 129 8.59 -31.75 -1.36
C ALA A 129 7.82 -33.05 -1.67
N SER A 130 7.96 -33.56 -2.90
CA SER A 130 7.29 -34.80 -3.34
C SER A 130 7.91 -36.09 -2.77
N GLN A 131 9.12 -36.02 -2.21
CA GLN A 131 9.82 -37.18 -1.66
C GLN A 131 9.33 -37.55 -0.25
N PRO A 132 9.52 -38.82 0.19
CA PRO A 132 9.27 -39.20 1.58
C PRO A 132 10.10 -38.34 2.54
N ASN A 133 9.44 -37.76 3.56
CA ASN A 133 10.04 -36.79 4.48
C ASN A 133 10.53 -35.47 3.83
N GLY A 134 10.17 -35.20 2.58
CA GLY A 134 10.59 -34.04 1.81
C GLY A 134 10.29 -32.69 2.48
N LEU A 135 9.09 -32.52 3.02
CA LEU A 135 8.72 -31.30 3.75
C LEU A 135 9.53 -31.11 5.04
N SER A 136 9.95 -32.19 5.71
CA SER A 136 10.83 -32.11 6.88
C SER A 136 12.23 -31.65 6.48
N ILE A 137 12.75 -32.18 5.36
CA ILE A 137 14.02 -31.74 4.78
C ILE A 137 13.96 -30.26 4.42
N LEU A 138 12.90 -29.81 3.75
CA LEU A 138 12.71 -28.40 3.42
C LEU A 138 12.60 -27.55 4.68
N SER A 139 11.83 -27.98 5.68
CA SER A 139 11.69 -27.26 6.95
C SER A 139 13.03 -27.08 7.64
N GLN A 140 13.87 -28.12 7.71
CA GLN A 140 15.21 -28.02 8.26
C GLN A 140 16.13 -27.12 7.42
N ARG A 141 16.03 -27.19 6.08
CA ARG A 141 16.87 -26.41 5.16
C ARG A 141 16.53 -24.92 5.17
N PHE A 142 15.24 -24.59 5.18
CA PHE A 142 14.72 -23.22 5.23
C PHE A 142 14.56 -22.70 6.67
N ASN A 143 14.80 -23.56 7.67
CA ASN A 143 14.66 -23.26 9.09
C ASN A 143 13.26 -22.70 9.43
N THR A 144 12.22 -23.34 8.92
CA THR A 144 10.83 -22.91 9.16
C THR A 144 10.33 -23.39 10.53
N CYS A 145 9.46 -22.61 11.16
CA CYS A 145 8.75 -23.04 12.37
C CYS A 145 7.66 -24.08 12.03
N SER A 146 7.31 -24.90 13.02
CA SER A 146 6.21 -25.88 12.96
C SER A 146 4.89 -25.30 13.45
#